data_AF-A0A7Y3EHB5-F1
#
_entry.id   AF-A0A7Y3EHB5-F1
#
_cell.length_a   1.000
_cell.length_b   1.000
_cell.length_c   1.000
_cell.angle_alpha   90.00
_cell.angle_beta   90.00
_cell.angle_gamma   90.00
#
_symmetry.space_group_name_H-M   'P 1'
#
loop_
_entity.id
_entity.type
_entity.pdbx_description
1 polymer ?
#
loop_
_entity_poly.entity_id
_entity_poly.type
_entity_poly.pdbx_seq_one_letter_code
_entity_poly.pdbx_strand_id
1 'polypeptide(L)'
;MKWNSTYIRDNGLLELYLLDELKEDERVAIEAALESDSDLKEELMKLEADLEGLAFENEVRPDSSVKTALLETIASKDEVSDDSRVISLTSSRKFRISFYVAASIAALLLLNSIWMYNNLRSSQQQLEVLMSETNDLKIQLANIEAEFSETSKWYAMVNDPDVDKHIMVGNRLSPESVAVAYLNEEAQTVVLKTDKLAPLDSEKTYQMW
;
A
#
# COMPACT_ATOMS: atom_id res chain seq x y z
N MET A 1 -9.02 -11.49 -31.66
CA MET A 1 -7.70 -12.03 -32.04
C MET A 1 -7.96 -13.25 -32.89
N LYS A 2 -7.46 -13.34 -34.13
CA LYS A 2 -7.69 -14.53 -34.96
C LYS A 2 -6.63 -15.56 -34.57
N TRP A 3 -7.06 -16.62 -33.91
CA TRP A 3 -6.25 -17.80 -33.63
C TRP A 3 -5.98 -18.48 -34.98
N ASN A 4 -4.77 -18.29 -35.50
CA ASN A 4 -4.30 -18.88 -36.76
C ASN A 4 -3.19 -19.88 -36.43
N SER A 5 -3.04 -20.96 -37.20
CA SER A 5 -2.03 -22.00 -36.98
C SER A 5 -0.61 -21.45 -36.84
N THR A 6 -0.29 -20.37 -37.56
CA THR A 6 1.00 -19.65 -37.42
C THR A 6 1.16 -19.00 -36.05
N TYR A 7 0.10 -18.40 -35.50
CA TYR A 7 0.14 -17.75 -34.19
C TYR A 7 0.31 -18.77 -33.06
N ILE A 8 -0.30 -19.95 -33.20
CA ILE A 8 -0.20 -21.05 -32.24
C ILE A 8 1.24 -21.56 -32.15
N ARG A 9 1.91 -21.72 -33.29
CA ARG A 9 3.33 -22.13 -33.38
C ARG A 9 4.28 -21.06 -32.84
N ASP A 10 4.14 -19.82 -33.31
CA ASP A 10 5.10 -18.75 -33.00
C ASP A 10 5.09 -18.35 -31.51
N ASN A 11 4.01 -18.65 -30.79
CA ASN A 11 3.85 -18.31 -29.37
C ASN A 11 3.99 -19.52 -28.42
N GLY A 12 4.36 -20.70 -28.93
CA GLY A 12 4.57 -21.89 -28.10
C GLY A 12 3.31 -22.35 -27.35
N LEU A 13 2.13 -22.19 -27.97
CA LEU A 13 0.86 -22.45 -27.30
C LEU A 13 0.53 -23.94 -27.22
N LEU A 14 1.13 -24.78 -28.07
CA LEU A 14 0.96 -26.23 -28.02
C LEU A 14 1.66 -26.85 -26.80
N GLU A 15 2.83 -26.32 -26.44
CA GLU A 15 3.60 -26.73 -25.27
C GLU A 15 2.88 -26.32 -23.98
N LEU A 16 2.32 -25.10 -23.95
CA LEU A 16 1.49 -24.62 -22.83
C LEU A 16 0.18 -25.42 -22.71
N TYR A 17 -0.39 -25.86 -23.84
CA TYR A 17 -1.54 -26.76 -23.85
C TYR A 17 -1.19 -28.12 -23.24
N LEU A 18 -0.06 -28.71 -23.65
CA LEU A 18 0.41 -29.99 -23.15
C LEU A 18 0.72 -29.97 -21.63
N LEU A 19 1.21 -28.84 -21.11
CA LEU A 19 1.51 -28.64 -19.69
C LEU A 19 0.31 -28.20 -18.85
N ASP A 20 -0.88 -28.07 -19.44
CA ASP A 20 -2.11 -27.60 -18.78
C ASP A 20 -1.99 -26.17 -18.19
N GLU A 21 -1.14 -25.32 -18.76
CA GLU A 21 -0.87 -23.95 -18.28
C GLU A 21 -1.72 -22.86 -18.97
N LEU A 22 -2.58 -23.24 -19.91
CA LEU A 22 -3.46 -22.32 -20.63
C LEU A 22 -4.73 -21.97 -19.88
N LYS A 23 -5.25 -20.76 -20.14
CA LYS A 23 -6.58 -20.37 -19.66
C LYS A 23 -7.67 -21.10 -20.43
N GLU A 24 -8.83 -21.24 -19.81
CA GLU A 24 -9.96 -22.02 -20.36
C GLU A 24 -10.45 -21.50 -21.72
N ASP A 25 -10.43 -20.19 -21.92
CA ASP A 25 -10.79 -19.54 -23.19
C ASP A 25 -9.77 -19.81 -24.31
N GLU A 26 -8.49 -19.93 -23.96
CA GLU A 26 -7.39 -20.24 -24.88
C GLU A 26 -7.38 -21.74 -25.24
N ARG A 27 -7.70 -22.61 -24.27
CA ARG A 27 -7.84 -24.06 -24.45
C ARG A 27 -8.88 -24.42 -25.51
N VAL A 28 -10.10 -23.87 -25.38
CA VAL A 28 -11.19 -24.10 -26.35
C VAL A 28 -10.81 -23.63 -27.75
N ALA A 29 -10.06 -22.53 -27.86
CA ALA A 29 -9.61 -22.01 -29.15
C ALA A 29 -8.57 -22.93 -29.81
N ILE A 30 -7.66 -23.53 -29.04
CA ILE A 30 -6.68 -24.49 -29.53
C ILE A 30 -7.33 -25.82 -29.91
N GLU A 31 -8.28 -26.32 -29.13
CA GLU A 31 -9.02 -27.55 -29.45
C GLU A 31 -9.76 -27.41 -30.79
N ALA A 32 -10.42 -26.26 -31.03
CA ALA A 32 -11.04 -25.97 -32.31
C ALA A 32 -10.02 -25.87 -33.47
N ALA A 33 -8.79 -25.39 -33.20
CA ALA A 33 -7.72 -25.35 -34.19
C ALA A 33 -7.14 -26.75 -34.49
N LEU A 34 -7.01 -27.62 -33.48
CA LEU A 34 -6.56 -29.01 -33.61
C LEU A 34 -7.57 -29.89 -34.37
N GLU A 35 -8.87 -29.58 -34.29
CA GLU A 35 -9.90 -30.26 -35.09
C GLU A 35 -9.85 -29.87 -36.57
N SER A 36 -9.39 -28.66 -36.89
CA SER A 36 -9.41 -28.12 -38.25
C SER A 36 -8.08 -28.25 -39.00
N ASP A 37 -6.95 -28.41 -38.30
CA ASP A 37 -5.61 -28.47 -38.87
C ASP A 37 -4.88 -29.78 -38.50
N SER A 38 -4.68 -30.65 -39.48
CA SER A 38 -3.97 -31.92 -39.30
C SER A 38 -2.49 -31.76 -38.99
N ASP A 39 -1.86 -30.68 -39.46
CA ASP A 39 -0.42 -30.47 -39.30
C ASP A 39 -0.08 -30.07 -37.86
N LEU A 40 -0.96 -29.29 -37.22
CA LEU A 40 -0.84 -28.98 -35.79
C LEU A 40 -1.01 -30.22 -34.91
N LYS A 41 -1.89 -31.15 -35.32
CA LYS A 41 -2.10 -32.39 -34.59
C LYS A 41 -0.87 -33.31 -34.66
N GLU A 42 -0.21 -33.39 -35.82
CA GLU A 42 1.03 -34.16 -35.96
C GLU A 42 2.16 -33.57 -35.11
N GLU A 43 2.22 -32.25 -35.01
CA GLU A 43 3.18 -31.55 -34.17
C GLU A 43 2.94 -31.78 -32.68
N LEU A 44 1.68 -31.74 -32.24
CA LEU A 44 1.31 -32.09 -30.87
C LEU A 44 1.69 -33.54 -30.54
N MET A 45 1.45 -34.50 -31.43
CA MET A 45 1.86 -35.89 -31.23
C MET A 45 3.37 -36.06 -31.06
N LYS A 46 4.18 -35.26 -31.79
CA LYS A 46 5.65 -35.28 -31.62
C LYS A 46 6.05 -34.76 -30.25
N LEU A 47 5.45 -33.66 -29.81
CA LEU A 47 5.68 -33.09 -28.48
C LEU A 47 5.27 -34.06 -27.36
N GLU A 48 4.13 -34.74 -27.50
CA GLU A 48 3.68 -35.77 -26.56
C GLU A 48 4.67 -36.94 -26.48
N ALA A 49 5.16 -37.42 -27.62
CA ALA A 49 6.14 -38.51 -27.68
C ALA A 49 7.48 -38.12 -27.05
N ASP A 50 7.96 -36.89 -27.27
CA ASP A 50 9.18 -36.37 -26.66
C ASP A 50 9.02 -36.26 -25.13
N LEU A 51 7.87 -35.76 -24.66
CA LEU A 51 7.57 -35.66 -23.23
C LEU A 51 7.45 -37.05 -22.58
N GLU A 52 6.81 -38.00 -23.26
CA GLU A 52 6.73 -39.39 -22.82
C GLU A 52 8.12 -40.01 -22.70
N GLY A 53 9.01 -39.78 -23.67
CA GLY A 53 10.41 -40.18 -23.60
C GLY A 53 11.12 -39.66 -22.35
N LEU A 54 10.99 -38.36 -22.07
CA LEU A 54 11.56 -37.75 -20.86
C LEU A 54 10.96 -38.32 -19.57
N ALA A 55 9.66 -38.61 -19.56
CA ALA A 55 8.99 -39.19 -18.40
C ALA A 55 9.51 -40.61 -18.09
N PHE A 56 9.76 -41.42 -19.13
CA PHE A 56 10.38 -42.74 -18.96
C PHE A 56 11.84 -42.66 -18.51
N GLU A 57 12.62 -41.70 -19.02
CA GLU A 57 14.00 -41.48 -18.57
C GLU A 57 14.07 -41.07 -17.10
N ASN A 58 13.04 -40.40 -16.58
CA ASN A 58 12.93 -39.93 -15.19
C ASN A 58 11.96 -40.78 -14.34
N GLU A 59 11.72 -42.03 -14.73
CA GLU A 59 10.74 -42.88 -14.05
C GLU A 59 11.12 -43.14 -12.58
N VAL A 60 10.19 -42.84 -11.67
CA VAL A 60 10.25 -43.23 -10.26
C VAL A 60 9.37 -44.45 -10.05
N ARG A 61 9.99 -45.59 -9.73
CA ARG A 61 9.26 -46.85 -9.52
C ARG A 61 8.29 -46.74 -8.33
N PRO A 62 6.98 -46.88 -8.55
CA PRO A 62 6.01 -46.90 -7.45
C PRO A 62 6.12 -48.21 -6.65
N ASP A 63 5.63 -48.20 -5.42
CA ASP A 63 5.57 -49.41 -4.59
C ASP A 63 4.62 -50.46 -5.20
N SER A 64 5.00 -51.72 -5.03
CA SER A 64 4.25 -52.92 -5.46
C SER A 64 2.81 -52.96 -4.95
N SER A 65 2.54 -52.32 -3.80
CA SER A 65 1.20 -52.20 -3.23
C SER A 65 0.22 -51.43 -4.13
N VAL A 66 0.70 -50.44 -4.87
CA VAL A 66 -0.11 -49.61 -5.79
C VAL A 66 -0.65 -50.43 -6.95
N LYS A 67 0.19 -51.31 -7.53
CA LYS A 67 -0.21 -52.19 -8.64
C LYS A 67 -1.32 -53.15 -8.20
N THR A 68 -1.19 -53.74 -7.02
CA THR A 68 -2.19 -54.67 -6.46
C THR A 68 -3.52 -53.96 -6.22
N ALA A 69 -3.49 -52.79 -5.58
CA ALA A 69 -4.70 -51.99 -5.32
C ALA A 69 -5.41 -51.56 -6.63
N LEU A 70 -4.64 -51.21 -7.66
CA LEU A 70 -5.20 -50.82 -8.96
C LEU A 70 -5.87 -52.01 -9.67
N LEU A 71 -5.20 -53.17 -9.71
CA LEU A 71 -5.74 -54.38 -10.33
C LEU A 71 -7.00 -54.89 -9.63
N GLU A 72 -7.06 -54.79 -8.30
CA GLU A 72 -8.26 -55.12 -7.51
C GLU A 72 -9.42 -54.16 -7.83
N THR A 73 -9.13 -52.86 -8.00
CA THR A 73 -10.13 -51.85 -8.38
C THR A 73 -10.68 -52.08 -9.79
N ILE A 74 -9.85 -52.51 -10.73
CA ILE A 74 -10.27 -52.82 -12.10
C ILE A 74 -11.07 -54.14 -12.13
N ALA A 75 -10.59 -55.20 -11.49
CA ALA A 75 -11.26 -56.50 -11.45
C ALA A 75 -12.64 -56.43 -10.76
N SER A 76 -12.76 -55.65 -9.69
CA SER A 76 -14.04 -55.43 -9.01
C SER A 76 -15.06 -54.61 -9.83
N LYS A 77 -14.62 -53.94 -10.90
CA LYS A 77 -15.48 -53.20 -11.82
C LYS A 77 -16.04 -54.07 -12.95
N ASP A 78 -15.31 -55.12 -13.34
CA ASP A 78 -15.71 -56.05 -14.41
C ASP A 78 -16.63 -57.19 -13.92
N GLU A 79 -16.72 -57.49 -12.61
CA GLU A 79 -17.71 -58.44 -12.06
C GLU A 79 -19.15 -57.89 -12.01
N VAL A 80 -19.41 -56.73 -12.62
CA VAL A 80 -20.75 -56.16 -12.73
C VAL A 80 -21.21 -56.19 -14.19
N SER A 81 -21.53 -57.39 -14.66
CA SER A 81 -22.42 -57.56 -15.81
C SER A 81 -23.36 -58.71 -15.54
N ASP A 82 -24.50 -58.39 -14.92
CA ASP A 82 -25.85 -58.88 -15.23
C ASP A 82 -26.77 -58.64 -14.02
N ASP A 83 -27.38 -57.45 -13.92
CA ASP A 83 -28.76 -57.30 -13.44
C ASP A 83 -29.22 -55.85 -13.67
N SER A 84 -30.47 -55.73 -14.06
CA SER A 84 -31.29 -54.52 -14.22
C SER A 84 -31.10 -53.45 -13.14
N ARG A 85 -30.07 -52.60 -13.27
CA ARG A 85 -29.87 -51.48 -12.34
C ARG A 85 -30.70 -50.27 -12.76
N VAL A 86 -31.93 -50.22 -12.25
CA VAL A 86 -32.46 -48.93 -11.81
C VAL A 86 -31.50 -48.44 -10.72
N ILE A 87 -30.55 -47.59 -11.13
CA ILE A 87 -29.64 -46.91 -10.20
C ILE A 87 -30.52 -45.96 -9.40
N SER A 88 -30.76 -46.25 -8.11
CA SER A 88 -31.31 -45.22 -7.24
C SER A 88 -30.26 -44.11 -7.17
N LEU A 89 -30.64 -42.91 -7.63
CA LEU A 89 -29.85 -41.70 -7.43
C LEU A 89 -29.83 -41.43 -5.93
N THR A 90 -28.94 -42.10 -5.20
CA THR A 90 -28.56 -41.67 -3.87
C THR A 90 -27.90 -40.31 -4.05
N SER A 91 -28.69 -39.26 -3.85
CA SER A 91 -28.23 -37.87 -3.89
C SER A 91 -27.01 -37.76 -2.98
N SER A 92 -25.83 -37.73 -3.60
CA SER A 92 -24.59 -37.91 -2.87
C SER A 92 -24.42 -36.74 -1.92
N ARG A 93 -24.32 -37.05 -0.63
CA ARG A 93 -24.07 -36.07 0.45
C ARG A 93 -22.77 -35.27 0.25
N LYS A 94 -21.94 -35.65 -0.72
CA LYS A 94 -20.66 -35.02 -1.11
C LYS A 94 -20.82 -33.54 -1.45
N PHE A 95 -21.90 -33.14 -2.13
CA PHE A 95 -22.10 -31.73 -2.52
C PHE A 95 -22.35 -30.81 -1.31
N ARG A 96 -23.00 -31.32 -0.26
CA ARG A 96 -23.22 -30.54 0.99
C ARG A 96 -21.91 -30.30 1.75
N ILE A 97 -21.02 -31.29 1.81
CA ILE A 97 -19.71 -31.14 2.46
C ILE A 97 -18.85 -30.09 1.73
N SER A 98 -18.89 -30.08 0.39
CA SER A 98 -18.22 -29.04 -0.41
C SER A 98 -18.69 -27.62 -0.08
N PHE A 99 -19.99 -27.42 0.15
CA PHE A 99 -20.52 -26.12 0.54
C PHE A 99 -20.11 -25.69 1.96
N TYR A 100 -20.02 -26.61 2.92
CA TYR A 100 -19.54 -26.27 4.27
C TYR A 100 -18.05 -25.88 4.26
N VAL A 101 -17.23 -26.55 3.43
CA VAL A 101 -15.82 -26.19 3.25
C VAL A 101 -15.67 -24.85 2.52
N ALA A 102 -16.45 -24.61 1.47
CA ALA A 102 -16.44 -23.31 0.80
C ALA A 102 -16.91 -22.18 1.73
N ALA A 103 -17.95 -22.43 2.55
CA ALA A 103 -18.46 -21.46 3.51
C ALA A 103 -17.45 -21.14 4.63
N SER A 104 -16.66 -22.13 5.09
CA SER A 104 -15.64 -21.87 6.11
C SER A 104 -14.47 -21.04 5.55
N ILE A 105 -14.03 -21.33 4.32
CA ILE A 105 -13.01 -20.53 3.63
C ILE A 105 -13.52 -19.10 3.39
N ALA A 106 -14.75 -18.95 2.89
CA ALA A 106 -15.36 -17.63 2.70
C ALA A 106 -15.47 -16.86 4.02
N ALA A 107 -15.86 -17.51 5.11
CA ALA A 107 -15.92 -16.89 6.43
C ALA A 107 -14.53 -16.43 6.90
N LEU A 108 -13.48 -17.23 6.72
CA LEU A 108 -12.10 -16.84 7.05
C LEU A 108 -11.64 -15.64 6.22
N LEU A 109 -11.93 -15.62 4.92
CA LEU A 109 -11.59 -14.49 4.04
C LEU A 109 -12.33 -13.21 4.46
N LEU A 110 -13.61 -13.31 4.84
CA LEU A 110 -14.37 -12.16 5.32
C LEU A 110 -13.81 -11.63 6.65
N LEU A 111 -13.50 -12.50 7.60
CA LEU A 111 -12.88 -12.09 8.86
C LEU A 111 -11.52 -11.43 8.64
N ASN A 112 -10.70 -12.01 7.76
CA ASN A 112 -9.40 -11.44 7.40
C ASN A 112 -9.57 -10.07 6.71
N SER A 113 -10.52 -9.95 5.78
CA SER A 113 -10.82 -8.69 5.08
C SER A 113 -11.27 -7.60 6.05
N ILE A 114 -12.16 -7.92 7.01
CA ILE A 114 -12.59 -6.98 8.05
C ILE A 114 -11.40 -6.55 8.93
N TRP A 115 -10.56 -7.49 9.35
CA TRP A 115 -9.37 -7.19 10.14
C TRP A 115 -8.39 -6.28 9.38
N MET A 116 -8.12 -6.61 8.11
CA MET A 116 -7.24 -5.82 7.24
C MET A 116 -7.81 -4.43 6.96
N TYR A 117 -9.12 -4.31 6.73
CA TYR A 117 -9.79 -3.03 6.55
C TYR A 117 -9.68 -2.14 7.79
N ASN A 118 -9.88 -2.72 8.99
CA ASN A 118 -9.72 -1.99 10.23
C ASN A 118 -8.27 -1.54 10.46
N ASN A 119 -7.30 -2.39 10.14
CA ASN A 119 -5.88 -2.04 10.26
C ASN A 119 -5.47 -0.94 9.26
N LEU A 120 -5.97 -1.01 8.03
CA LEU A 120 -5.75 0.00 7.00
C LEU A 120 -6.33 1.35 7.42
N ARG A 121 -7.57 1.35 7.92
CA ARG A 121 -8.24 2.57 8.42
C ARG A 121 -7.49 3.19 9.59
N SER A 122 -7.04 2.38 10.56
CA SER A 122 -6.23 2.83 11.69
C SER A 122 -4.91 3.45 11.22
N SER A 123 -4.24 2.82 10.25
CA SER A 123 -2.98 3.33 9.69
C SER A 123 -3.18 4.65 8.95
N GLN A 124 -4.27 4.81 8.20
CA GLN A 124 -4.62 6.06 7.53
C GLN A 124 -4.91 7.18 8.54
N GLN A 125 -5.64 6.90 9.61
CA GLN A 125 -5.90 7.87 10.68
C GLN A 125 -4.61 8.31 11.38
N GLN A 126 -3.71 7.37 11.69
CA GLN A 126 -2.40 7.71 12.26
C GLN A 126 -1.58 8.58 11.32
N LEU A 127 -1.60 8.29 10.02
CA LEU A 127 -0.91 9.11 9.03
C LEU A 127 -1.46 10.54 8.98
N GLU A 128 -2.78 10.71 8.99
CA GLU A 128 -3.41 12.04 9.02
C GLU A 128 -3.04 12.82 10.28
N VAL A 129 -3.05 12.17 11.45
CA VAL A 129 -2.62 12.79 12.72
C VAL A 129 -1.15 13.20 12.65
N LEU A 130 -0.26 12.32 12.20
CA LEU A 130 1.16 12.62 12.05
C LEU A 130 1.43 13.76 11.07
N MET A 131 0.68 13.83 9.96
CA MET A 131 0.77 14.95 9.01
C MET A 131 0.32 16.27 9.66
N SER A 132 -0.76 16.23 10.45
CA SER A 132 -1.25 17.41 11.18
C SER A 132 -0.23 17.87 12.23
N GLU A 133 0.29 16.97 13.06
CA GLU A 133 1.34 17.27 14.05
C GLU A 133 2.60 17.82 13.39
N THR A 134 3.02 17.22 12.27
CA THR A 134 4.18 17.71 11.50
C THR A 134 3.94 19.13 10.98
N ASN A 135 2.73 19.44 10.51
CA ASN A 135 2.40 20.77 10.04
C ASN A 135 2.36 21.79 11.19
N ASP A 136 1.81 21.41 12.34
CA ASP A 136 1.79 22.26 13.54
C ASP A 136 3.21 22.55 14.03
N LEU A 137 4.07 21.54 14.10
CA LEU A 137 5.50 21.70 14.42
C LEU A 137 6.22 22.63 13.46
N LYS A 138 5.90 22.58 12.15
CA LYS A 138 6.47 23.52 11.16
C LYS A 138 6.02 24.96 11.40
N ILE A 139 4.75 25.17 11.74
CA ILE A 139 4.22 26.49 12.06
C ILE A 139 4.87 27.03 13.33
N GLN A 140 4.97 26.21 14.38
CA GLN A 140 5.65 26.57 15.61
C GLN A 140 7.12 26.93 15.36
N LEU A 141 7.82 26.14 14.54
CA LEU A 141 9.21 26.41 14.18
C LEU A 141 9.35 27.73 13.42
N ALA A 142 8.47 28.00 12.46
CA ALA A 142 8.49 29.26 11.71
C ALA A 142 8.21 30.48 12.63
N ASN A 143 7.30 30.34 13.60
CA ASN A 143 7.04 31.38 14.59
C ASN A 143 8.26 31.60 15.50
N ILE A 144 8.88 30.53 16.00
CA ILE A 144 10.10 30.61 16.81
C ILE A 144 11.23 31.25 16.01
N GLU A 145 11.39 30.91 14.74
CA GLU A 145 12.43 31.50 13.89
C GLU A 145 12.17 33.00 13.64
N ALA A 146 10.91 33.39 13.45
CA ALA A 146 10.53 34.80 13.33
C ALA A 146 10.80 35.57 14.63
N GLU A 147 10.36 35.06 15.78
CA GLU A 147 10.60 35.64 17.10
C GLU A 147 12.09 35.71 17.43
N PHE A 148 12.86 34.67 17.09
CA PHE A 148 14.30 34.63 17.27
C PHE A 148 15.01 35.65 16.37
N SER A 149 14.60 35.76 15.11
CA SER A 149 15.14 36.75 14.17
C SER A 149 14.86 38.18 14.66
N GLU A 150 13.65 38.46 15.13
CA GLU A 150 13.30 39.75 15.72
C GLU A 150 14.11 40.04 16.99
N THR A 151 14.15 39.09 17.93
CA THR A 151 14.92 39.20 19.18
C THR A 151 16.41 39.40 18.90
N SER A 152 16.97 38.68 17.93
CA SER A 152 18.36 38.81 17.53
C SER A 152 18.66 40.16 16.92
N LYS A 153 17.73 40.75 16.14
CA LYS A 153 17.87 42.12 15.62
C LYS A 153 17.88 43.14 16.75
N TRP A 154 16.93 43.04 17.69
CA TRP A 154 16.89 43.90 18.87
C TRP A 154 18.16 43.78 19.70
N TYR A 155 18.63 42.55 19.92
CA TYR A 155 19.85 42.29 20.68
C TYR A 155 21.09 42.84 19.99
N ALA A 156 21.24 42.63 18.68
CA ALA A 156 22.35 43.18 17.91
C ALA A 156 22.35 44.70 17.95
N MET A 157 21.17 45.32 17.75
CA MET A 157 21.04 46.77 17.79
C MET A 157 21.38 47.36 19.16
N VAL A 158 20.92 46.77 20.26
CA VAL A 158 21.21 47.31 21.61
C VAL A 158 22.67 47.11 22.02
N ASN A 159 23.37 46.11 21.48
CA ASN A 159 24.79 45.86 21.76
C ASN A 159 25.74 46.47 20.74
N ASP A 160 25.23 47.20 19.75
CA ASP A 160 26.04 47.87 18.75
C ASP A 160 26.92 48.95 19.42
N PRO A 161 28.24 49.00 19.16
CA PRO A 161 29.13 50.00 19.75
C PRO A 161 28.77 51.45 19.42
N ASP A 162 28.13 51.68 18.26
CA ASP A 162 27.76 52.99 17.75
C ASP A 162 26.37 53.44 18.23
N VAL A 163 25.78 52.71 19.19
CA VAL A 163 24.51 53.05 19.83
C VAL A 163 24.71 53.87 21.09
N ASP A 164 24.19 55.09 21.05
CA ASP A 164 24.11 55.99 22.19
C ASP A 164 22.83 55.77 22.99
N LYS A 165 23.01 55.51 24.29
CA LYS A 165 21.90 55.29 25.23
C LYS A 165 21.54 56.58 25.96
N HIS A 166 20.29 57.00 25.85
CA HIS A 166 19.74 58.14 26.58
C HIS A 166 18.63 57.71 27.53
N ILE A 167 18.84 57.94 28.83
CA ILE A 167 17.88 57.61 29.88
C ILE A 167 17.07 58.88 30.19
N MET A 168 15.76 58.79 30.00
CA MET A 168 14.80 59.84 30.31
C MET A 168 14.09 59.47 31.61
N VAL A 169 14.37 60.23 32.67
CA VAL A 169 13.75 60.05 33.99
C VAL A 169 12.46 60.86 34.10
N GLY A 170 11.50 60.30 34.83
CA GLY A 170 10.20 60.89 35.04
C GLY A 170 10.25 62.20 35.84
N ASN A 171 9.20 63.01 35.66
CA ASN A 171 9.05 64.29 36.35
C ASN A 171 8.42 64.11 37.75
N ARG A 172 8.20 65.21 38.48
CA ARG A 172 7.61 65.18 39.83
C ARG A 172 6.21 64.54 39.91
N LEU A 173 5.45 64.52 38.81
CA LEU A 173 4.13 63.89 38.76
C LEU A 173 4.20 62.37 38.53
N SER A 174 5.32 61.88 37.98
CA SER A 174 5.54 60.45 37.78
C SER A 174 7.03 60.11 37.99
N PRO A 175 7.52 60.14 39.25
CA PRO A 175 8.93 59.96 39.56
C PRO A 175 9.44 58.54 39.28
N GLU A 176 8.55 57.55 39.26
CA GLU A 176 8.86 56.15 38.94
C GLU A 176 8.95 55.89 37.42
N SER A 177 8.50 56.84 36.58
CA SER A 177 8.52 56.66 35.14
C SER A 177 9.93 56.72 34.59
N VAL A 178 10.30 55.75 33.75
CA VAL A 178 11.58 55.75 33.04
C VAL A 178 11.38 55.31 31.60
N ALA A 179 11.96 56.05 30.67
CA ALA A 179 12.10 55.65 29.27
C ALA A 179 13.56 55.63 28.88
N VAL A 180 13.94 54.72 27.97
CA VAL A 180 15.31 54.61 27.47
C VAL A 180 15.26 54.68 25.95
N ALA A 181 15.93 55.67 25.37
CA ALA A 181 16.15 55.78 23.94
C ALA A 181 17.51 55.20 23.56
N TYR A 182 17.55 54.41 22.50
CA TYR A 182 18.76 53.91 21.84
C TYR A 182 18.84 54.59 20.48
N LEU A 183 19.86 55.41 20.28
CA LEU A 183 20.11 56.15 19.04
C LEU A 183 21.30 55.51 18.33
N ASN A 184 21.16 55.18 17.04
CA ASN A 184 22.29 54.88 16.17
C ASN A 184 22.34 55.96 15.09
N GLU A 185 23.35 56.83 15.13
CA GLU A 185 23.47 57.94 14.16
C GLU A 185 23.87 57.45 12.75
N GLU A 186 24.71 56.41 12.67
CA GLU A 186 25.19 55.86 11.39
C GLU A 186 24.07 55.13 10.64
N ALA A 187 23.30 54.30 11.34
CA ALA A 187 22.14 53.60 10.79
C ALA A 187 20.88 54.47 10.70
N GLN A 188 20.90 55.68 11.27
CA GLN A 188 19.75 56.60 11.40
C GLN A 188 18.51 55.95 12.04
N THR A 189 18.72 55.10 13.05
CA THR A 189 17.65 54.37 13.73
C THR A 189 17.46 54.84 15.17
N VAL A 190 16.21 54.99 15.59
CA VAL A 190 15.83 55.36 16.97
C VAL A 190 14.89 54.33 17.54
N VAL A 191 15.20 53.84 18.74
CA VAL A 191 14.40 52.84 19.44
C VAL A 191 14.09 53.31 20.84
N LEU A 192 12.82 53.18 21.23
CA LEU A 192 12.34 53.61 22.53
C LEU A 192 11.86 52.42 23.36
N LYS A 193 12.46 52.24 24.52
CA LYS A 193 12.01 51.30 25.54
C LYS A 193 11.13 52.04 26.56
N THR A 194 9.87 51.61 26.68
CA THR A 194 8.83 52.30 27.46
C THR A 194 8.25 51.47 28.62
N ASP A 195 8.84 50.32 28.95
CA ASP A 195 8.31 49.36 29.95
C ASP A 195 7.98 49.95 31.34
N LYS A 196 8.60 51.08 31.70
CA LYS A 196 8.37 51.77 32.98
C LYS A 196 7.56 53.05 32.85
N LEU A 197 6.92 53.32 31.71
CA LEU A 197 5.99 54.44 31.60
C LEU A 197 4.68 54.15 32.32
N ALA A 198 4.00 55.19 32.77
CA ALA A 198 2.69 55.06 33.40
C ALA A 198 1.68 54.40 32.43
N PRO A 199 0.74 53.57 32.91
CA PRO A 199 -0.30 53.04 32.04
C PRO A 199 -1.17 54.19 31.50
N LEU A 200 -1.37 54.19 30.18
CA LEU A 200 -2.27 55.12 29.51
C LEU A 200 -3.70 54.58 29.49
N ASP A 201 -4.67 55.49 29.51
CA ASP A 201 -6.06 55.17 29.20
C ASP A 201 -6.22 55.03 27.67
N SER A 202 -7.28 54.33 27.24
CA SER A 202 -7.58 54.03 25.83
C SER A 202 -7.66 55.26 24.91
N GLU A 203 -7.95 56.44 25.46
CA GLU A 203 -8.04 57.71 24.72
C GLU A 203 -6.76 58.57 24.76
N LYS A 204 -5.69 58.09 25.41
CA LYS A 204 -4.45 58.87 25.60
C LYS A 204 -3.28 58.27 24.82
N THR A 205 -2.41 59.14 24.32
CA THR A 205 -1.19 58.75 23.58
C THR A 205 0.05 59.44 24.15
N TYR A 206 1.21 58.80 24.00
CA TYR A 206 2.50 59.43 24.24
C TYR A 206 2.98 60.19 23.01
N GLN A 207 3.58 61.36 23.22
CA GLN A 207 4.20 62.17 22.18
C GLN A 207 5.64 62.48 22.57
N MET A 208 6.53 62.47 21.58
CA MET A 208 7.95 62.80 21.72
C MET A 208 8.22 64.06 20.89
N TRP A 209 8.99 64.99 21.44
CA TRP A 209 9.35 66.28 20.84
C TRP A 209 10.81 66.62 21.13
#